data_AF-A0A928I105-F1
#
_entry.id   AF-A0A928I105-F1
#
_cell.length_a   1.000
_cell.length_b   1.000
_cell.length_c   1.000
_cell.angle_alpha   90.00
_cell.angle_beta   90.00
_cell.angle_gamma   90.00
#
_symmetry.space_group_name_H-M   'P 1'
#
loop_
_entity.id
_entity.type
_entity.pdbx_description
1 polymer ?
#
loop_
_entity_poly.entity_id
_entity_poly.type
_entity_poly.pdbx_seq_one_letter_code
_entity_poly.pdbx_strand_id
1 'polypeptide(L)' 'MKEPKEKLIITKKPKGEDGHRVFSVRLRDETVEKLDIIARKTNRTRNDLINTFLDYAISNAEIDTEK' A
#
# COMPACT_ATOMS: atom_id res chain seq x y z
N MET A 1 6.18 -44.06 18.53
CA MET A 1 6.76 -44.48 17.24
C MET A 1 7.25 -43.26 16.47
N LYS A 2 8.52 -43.32 16.07
CA LYS A 2 9.24 -42.59 15.00
C LYS A 2 9.47 -41.07 15.12
N GLU A 3 10.74 -40.77 15.37
CA GLU A 3 11.47 -39.57 14.95
C GLU A 3 11.51 -39.39 13.41
N PRO A 4 11.82 -38.16 12.93
CA PRO A 4 11.28 -37.64 11.69
C PRO A 4 12.15 -37.92 10.45
N LYS A 5 11.48 -37.85 9.30
CA LYS A 5 12.03 -37.85 7.94
C LYS A 5 13.07 -36.74 7.79
N GLU A 6 14.29 -37.09 7.37
CA GLU A 6 15.23 -36.14 6.78
C GLU A 6 14.55 -35.48 5.58
N LYS A 7 14.34 -34.16 5.67
CA LYS A 7 13.82 -33.36 4.57
C LYS A 7 14.66 -32.11 4.40
N LEU A 8 15.08 -31.92 3.15
CA LEU A 8 15.75 -30.75 2.61
C LEU A 8 15.03 -29.46 3.06
N ILE A 9 15.73 -28.63 3.84
CA ILE A 9 15.21 -27.34 4.30
C ILE A 9 15.52 -26.30 3.23
N ILE A 10 14.50 -25.91 2.47
CA ILE A 10 14.54 -24.70 1.65
C ILE A 10 14.13 -23.55 2.56
N THR A 11 15.10 -22.72 2.97
CA THR A 11 14.85 -21.53 3.77
C THR A 11 14.19 -20.45 2.91
N LYS A 12 13.16 -19.80 3.46
CA LYS A 12 12.52 -18.64 2.82
C LYS A 12 13.55 -17.51 2.75
N LYS A 13 13.74 -16.91 1.57
CA LYS A 13 14.33 -15.58 1.45
C LYS A 13 13.63 -14.64 2.44
N PRO A 14 14.34 -13.76 3.16
CA PRO A 14 13.72 -12.81 4.07
C PRO A 14 12.71 -11.99 3.27
N LYS A 15 11.43 -12.15 3.62
CA LYS A 15 10.36 -11.37 3.01
C LYS A 15 10.45 -9.95 3.56
N GLY A 16 10.86 -8.99 2.74
CA GLY A 16 10.33 -7.63 2.88
C GLY A 16 11.34 -6.49 3.06
N GLU A 17 12.08 -6.15 2.01
CA GLU A 17 12.66 -4.80 1.88
C GLU A 17 12.46 -4.30 0.44
N ASP A 18 11.21 -4.06 0.04
CA ASP A 18 10.90 -3.33 -1.21
C ASP A 18 10.59 -1.84 -0.93
N GLY A 19 10.88 -1.35 0.28
CA GLY A 19 10.59 0.04 0.70
C GLY A 19 9.10 0.37 0.88
N HIS A 20 8.19 -0.50 0.46
CA HIS A 20 6.74 -0.30 0.58
C HIS A 20 6.13 -1.02 1.78
N ARG A 21 5.26 -0.33 2.52
CA ARG A 21 4.47 -0.89 3.62
C ARG A 21 2.99 -0.90 3.23
N VAL A 22 2.31 -2.03 3.41
CA VAL A 22 0.85 -2.11 3.25
C VAL A 22 0.20 -1.63 4.54
N PHE A 23 -0.67 -0.64 4.44
CA PHE A 23 -1.49 -0.16 5.55
C PHE A 23 -2.95 -0.06 5.09
N SER A 24 -3.87 -0.50 5.95
CA SER A 24 -5.31 -0.47 5.67
C SER A 24 -5.92 0.80 6.23
N VAL A 25 -6.59 1.59 5.38
CA VAL A 25 -7.30 2.82 5.78
C VAL A 25 -8.78 2.73 5.44
N ARG A 26 -9.62 3.41 6.24
CA ARG A 26 -11.04 3.58 5.92
C ARG A 26 -11.21 4.89 5.14
N LEU A 27 -11.75 4.79 3.94
CA LEU A 27 -12.07 5.93 3.08
C LEU A 27 -13.58 6.04 2.95
N ARG A 28 -14.08 7.26 2.72
CA ARG A 28 -15.49 7.48 2.37
C ARG A 28 -15.78 6.87 1.00
N ASP A 29 -16.96 6.30 0.84
CA ASP A 29 -17.39 5.68 -0.44
C ASP A 29 -17.28 6.66 -1.62
N GLU A 30 -17.65 7.92 -1.42
CA GLU A 30 -17.52 8.98 -2.43
C GLU A 30 -16.07 9.19 -2.92
N THR A 31 -15.08 9.04 -2.04
CA THR A 31 -13.66 9.17 -2.39
C THR A 31 -13.20 7.98 -3.20
N VAL A 32 -13.65 6.78 -2.83
CA VAL A 32 -13.33 5.54 -3.56
C VAL A 32 -13.93 5.55 -4.96
N GLU A 33 -15.17 6.04 -5.11
CA GLU A 33 -15.83 6.16 -6.41
C GLU A 33 -15.09 7.15 -7.33
N LYS A 34 -14.71 8.32 -6.81
CA LYS A 34 -13.89 9.30 -7.54
C LYS A 34 -12.56 8.70 -7.98
N LEU A 35 -11.88 7.97 -7.09
CA LEU A 35 -10.62 7.27 -7.40
C LEU A 35 -10.81 6.22 -8.50
N ASP A 36 -11.91 5.45 -8.48
CA ASP A 36 -12.21 4.43 -9.48
C ASP A 36 -12.47 5.06 -10.86
N ILE A 37 -13.21 6.17 -10.92
CA ILE A 37 -13.43 6.92 -12.15
C ILE A 37 -12.11 7.42 -12.74
N ILE A 38 -11.23 7.99 -11.91
CA ILE A 38 -9.91 8.49 -12.36
C ILE A 38 -9.03 7.32 -12.82
N ALA A 39 -9.02 6.20 -12.08
CA ALA A 39 -8.28 4.99 -12.44
C ALA A 39 -8.68 4.48 -13.83
N ARG A 40 -9.98 4.38 -14.10
CA ARG A 40 -10.50 3.96 -15.42
C ARG A 40 -10.13 4.93 -16.53
N LYS A 41 -10.19 6.24 -16.29
CA LYS A 41 -9.86 7.27 -17.29
C LYS A 41 -8.38 7.34 -17.62
N THR A 42 -7.51 7.10 -16.62
CA THR A 42 -6.05 7.24 -16.74
C THR A 42 -5.35 5.92 -17.02
N ASN A 43 -6.08 4.79 -17.02
CA ASN A 43 -5.56 3.44 -17.13
C ASN A 43 -4.50 3.12 -16.05
N ARG A 44 -4.70 3.65 -14.83
CA ARG A 44 -3.83 3.44 -13.66
C ARG A 44 -4.54 2.63 -12.59
N THR A 45 -3.77 1.99 -11.71
CA THR A 45 -4.36 1.31 -10.55
C THR A 45 -4.79 2.32 -9.49
N ARG A 46 -5.84 2.00 -8.73
CA ARG A 46 -6.26 2.81 -7.59
C ARG A 46 -5.11 3.03 -6.60
N ASN A 47 -4.30 2.00 -6.36
CA ASN A 47 -3.17 2.10 -5.44
C ASN A 47 -2.08 3.06 -5.95
N ASP A 48 -1.79 3.04 -7.25
CA ASP A 48 -0.85 3.97 -7.89
C ASP A 48 -1.32 5.43 -7.77
N LEU A 49 -2.61 5.67 -8.04
CA LEU A 49 -3.21 7.00 -7.87
C LEU A 49 -3.21 7.46 -6.41
N ILE A 50 -3.56 6.58 -5.47
CA ILE A 50 -3.53 6.91 -4.03
C ILE A 50 -2.13 7.29 -3.60
N ASN A 51 -1.10 6.53 -3.98
CA ASN A 51 0.29 6.88 -3.66
C ASN A 51 0.68 8.24 -4.26
N THR A 52 0.35 8.48 -5.53
CA THR A 52 0.65 9.76 -6.20
C THR A 52 -0.04 10.94 -5.51
N PHE A 53 -1.32 10.78 -5.14
CA PHE A 53 -2.07 11.85 -4.47
C PHE A 53 -1.59 12.10 -3.05
N LEU A 54 -1.24 11.05 -2.30
CA LEU A 54 -0.68 11.18 -0.97
C LEU A 54 0.69 11.85 -1.00
N ASP A 55 1.56 11.49 -1.93
CA ASP A 55 2.88 12.10 -2.09
C ASP A 55 2.78 13.61 -2.36
N TYR A 56 1.90 13.98 -3.30
CA TYR A 56 1.59 15.37 -3.58
C TYR A 56 1.01 16.09 -2.35
N ALA A 57 0.02 15.48 -1.68
CA ALA A 57 -0.64 16.09 -0.54
C ALA A 57 0.31 16.32 0.63
N ILE A 58 1.22 15.37 0.92
CA ILE A 58 2.22 15.50 1.98
C ILE A 58 3.21 16.63 1.65
N SER A 59 3.66 16.72 0.39
CA SER A 59 4.61 17.75 -0.04
C SER A 59 4.03 19.16 -0.05
N ASN A 60 2.71 19.30 -0.20
CA ASN A 60 2.02 20.58 -0.26
C ASN A 60 1.19 20.89 1.01
N ALA A 61 1.22 20.00 2.01
CA ALA A 61 0.50 20.23 3.25
C ALA A 61 1.27 21.21 4.13
N GLU A 62 0.66 22.35 4.42
CA GLU A 62 1.12 23.26 5.45
C GLU A 62 0.43 22.90 6.77
N ILE A 63 1.22 22.70 7.83
CA ILE A 63 0.71 22.43 9.16
C ILE A 63 0.65 23.77 9.89
N ASP A 64 -0.56 24.28 10.08
CA ASP A 64 -0.78 25.41 10.98
C ASP A 64 -0.74 24.92 12.43
N THR A 65 0.34 25.23 13.13
CA THR A 65 0.55 24.82 14.54
C THR A 65 0.10 25.89 15.54
N GLU A 66 -0.64 26.91 15.13
CA GLU A 66 -1.14 27.94 16.05
C GLU A 66 -2.51 27.55 16.62
N LYS A 67 -2.48 26.71 17.66
CA LYS A 67 -3.51 26.63 18.70
C LYS A 67 -2.93 26.39 20.08
#